data_AF-A0A2V3L3U7-F1
#
_entry.id   AF-A0A2V3L3U7-F1
#
_cell.length_a   1.000
_cell.length_b   1.000
_cell.length_c   1.000
_cell.angle_alpha   90.00
_cell.angle_beta   90.00
_cell.angle_gamma   90.00
#
_symmetry.space_group_name_H-M   'P 1'
#
loop_
_entity.id
_entity.type
_entity.pdbx_description
1 polymer ?
#
loop_
_entity_poly.entity_id
_entity_poly.type
_entity_poly.pdbx_seq_one_letter_code
_entity_poly.pdbx_strand_id
1 'polypeptide(L)'
;MKKSLIALALLAPLSASACITGHWVQEVSNGGGIITLENSAVLKVNPSQQYITSIWLPTDELIICPKGGSIFSVIDKNDTGSDQVITKLLDGGL
;
A
#
# COMPACT_ATOMS: atom_id res chain seq x y z
N MET A 1 44.61 -34.78 -0.33
CA MET A 1 43.18 -35.22 -0.41
C MET A 1 42.31 -34.01 -0.07
N LYS A 2 41.69 -33.40 -1.09
CA LYS A 2 40.95 -32.14 -1.02
C LYS A 2 39.55 -32.42 -0.46
N LYS A 3 39.27 -31.97 0.76
CA LYS A 3 37.96 -32.12 1.41
C LYS A 3 37.03 -31.03 0.86
N SER A 4 36.09 -31.41 0.00
CA SER A 4 35.02 -30.50 -0.46
C SER A 4 34.08 -30.17 0.69
N LEU A 5 33.95 -28.88 0.99
CA LEU A 5 32.87 -28.32 1.79
C LEU A 5 31.69 -28.06 0.86
N ILE A 6 30.60 -28.80 1.01
CA ILE A 6 29.33 -28.52 0.34
C ILE A 6 28.65 -27.42 1.18
N ALA A 7 28.63 -26.20 0.65
CA ALA A 7 27.83 -25.12 1.21
C ALA A 7 26.37 -25.30 0.75
N LEU A 8 25.51 -25.69 1.68
CA LEU A 8 24.07 -25.74 1.47
C LEU A 8 23.52 -24.31 1.56
N ALA A 9 23.26 -23.68 0.42
CA ALA A 9 22.63 -22.36 0.38
C ALA A 9 21.19 -22.48 0.90
N LEU A 10 20.95 -21.90 2.09
CA LEU A 10 19.61 -21.70 2.63
C LEU A 10 18.85 -20.75 1.71
N LEU A 11 17.89 -21.28 0.95
CA LEU A 11 16.85 -20.48 0.30
C LEU A 11 15.95 -19.90 1.39
N ALA A 12 16.26 -18.70 1.87
CA ALA A 12 15.33 -17.94 2.69
C ALA A 12 14.11 -17.58 1.83
N PRO A 13 12.88 -17.88 2.26
CA PRO A 13 11.69 -17.46 1.53
C PRO A 13 11.66 -15.92 1.50
N LEU A 14 11.48 -15.33 0.31
CA LEU A 14 11.11 -13.93 0.20
C LEU A 14 9.78 -13.75 0.93
N SER A 15 9.80 -13.19 2.14
CA SER A 15 8.59 -12.80 2.84
C SER A 15 7.92 -11.68 2.06
N ALA A 16 6.97 -12.01 1.20
CA ALA A 16 6.02 -11.02 0.69
C ALA A 16 5.27 -10.47 1.91
N SER A 17 5.36 -9.16 2.12
CA SER A 17 4.58 -8.51 3.17
C SER A 17 3.09 -8.61 2.80
N ALA A 18 2.27 -9.04 3.75
CA ALA A 18 0.84 -9.19 3.56
C ALA A 18 0.17 -7.82 3.37
N CYS A 19 -1.00 -7.82 2.72
CA CYS A 19 -1.84 -6.62 2.69
C CYS A 19 -2.37 -6.33 4.10
N ILE A 20 -2.50 -5.04 4.41
CA ILE A 20 -2.99 -4.51 5.68
C ILE A 20 -4.45 -4.07 5.47
N THR A 21 -5.31 -4.37 6.43
CA THR A 21 -6.74 -4.01 6.46
C THR A 21 -7.06 -3.25 7.74
N GLY A 22 -8.23 -2.61 7.81
CA GLY A 22 -8.65 -1.89 9.01
C GLY A 22 -8.16 -0.45 9.10
N HIS A 23 -7.67 0.10 7.98
CA HIS A 23 -7.46 1.54 7.83
C HIS A 23 -8.66 2.16 7.11
N TRP A 24 -8.96 3.40 7.46
CA TRP A 24 -10.08 4.16 6.95
C TRP A 24 -9.60 5.49 6.39
N VAL A 25 -10.21 5.93 5.30
CA VAL A 25 -10.03 7.30 4.82
C VAL A 25 -10.50 8.27 5.90
N GLN A 26 -9.60 9.11 6.39
CA GLN A 26 -9.97 10.28 7.18
C GLN A 26 -10.29 11.46 6.26
N GLU A 27 -9.45 11.69 5.25
CA GLU A 27 -9.61 12.80 4.31
C GLU A 27 -9.02 12.44 2.94
N VAL A 28 -9.67 12.90 1.87
CA VAL A 28 -9.09 13.00 0.54
C VAL A 28 -8.95 14.47 0.17
N SER A 29 -7.75 14.89 -0.20
CA SER A 29 -7.45 16.28 -0.58
C SER A 29 -6.69 16.36 -1.91
N ASN A 30 -6.50 17.59 -2.40
CA ASN A 30 -5.84 17.88 -3.68
C ASN A 30 -6.47 17.10 -4.86
N GLY A 31 -7.81 17.07 -4.93
CA GLY A 31 -8.56 16.41 -6.00
C GLY A 31 -8.33 14.89 -6.09
N GLY A 32 -8.00 14.22 -4.99
CA GLY A 32 -7.62 12.80 -4.97
C GLY A 32 -6.13 12.54 -4.87
N GLY A 33 -5.29 13.59 -4.94
CA GLY A 33 -3.84 13.45 -4.92
C GLY A 33 -3.24 13.02 -3.58
N ILE A 34 -3.93 13.26 -2.46
CA ILE A 34 -3.49 12.95 -1.11
C ILE A 34 -4.62 12.28 -0.35
N ILE A 35 -4.32 11.17 0.31
CA ILE A 35 -5.22 10.48 1.23
C ILE A 35 -4.58 10.52 2.62
N THR A 36 -5.34 11.00 3.60
CA THR A 36 -4.98 10.92 5.02
C THR A 36 -5.80 9.81 5.65
N LEU A 37 -5.15 8.91 6.39
CA LEU A 37 -5.79 7.80 7.10
C LEU A 37 -6.18 8.21 8.54
N GLU A 38 -7.03 7.41 9.17
CA GLU A 38 -7.51 7.59 10.55
C GLU A 38 -6.40 7.70 11.60
N ASN A 39 -5.24 7.11 11.30
CA ASN A 39 -4.05 7.14 12.14
C ASN A 39 -3.08 8.27 11.78
N SER A 40 -3.53 9.24 10.98
CA SER A 40 -2.74 10.36 10.43
C SER A 40 -1.64 9.98 9.42
N ALA A 41 -1.57 8.73 8.96
CA ALA A 41 -0.69 8.38 7.85
C ALA A 41 -1.11 9.08 6.55
N VAL A 42 -0.13 9.50 5.76
CA VAL A 42 -0.36 10.29 4.54
C VAL A 42 0.13 9.52 3.31
N LEU A 43 -0.79 9.23 2.40
CA LEU A 43 -0.52 8.54 1.15
C LEU A 43 -0.62 9.52 -0.02
N LYS A 44 0.44 9.62 -0.81
CA LYS A 44 0.44 10.35 -2.08
C LYS A 44 0.03 9.43 -3.21
N VAL A 45 -1.04 9.77 -3.90
CA VAL A 45 -1.57 9.00 -5.03
C VAL A 45 -0.74 9.29 -6.29
N ASN A 46 -0.52 8.25 -7.10
CA ASN A 46 0.06 8.42 -8.42
C ASN A 46 -0.75 9.45 -9.22
N PRO A 47 -0.14 10.50 -9.80
CA PRO A 47 -0.84 11.52 -10.55
C PRO A 47 -1.79 11.00 -11.63
N SER A 48 -1.46 9.89 -12.29
CA SER A 48 -2.32 9.31 -13.34
C SER A 48 -3.57 8.60 -12.81
N GLN A 49 -3.73 8.46 -11.49
CA GLN A 49 -4.80 7.71 -10.84
C GLN A 49 -5.62 8.56 -9.86
N GLN A 50 -5.35 9.86 -9.76
CA GLN A 50 -6.04 10.74 -8.79
C GLN A 50 -7.55 10.81 -9.00
N TYR A 51 -8.01 10.68 -10.24
CA TYR A 51 -9.44 10.69 -10.53
C TYR A 51 -10.19 9.54 -9.84
N ILE A 52 -9.53 8.39 -9.62
CA ILE A 52 -10.09 7.22 -8.93
C ILE A 52 -10.35 7.56 -7.46
N THR A 53 -9.35 8.13 -6.79
CA THR A 53 -9.44 8.44 -5.35
C THR A 53 -10.26 9.70 -5.08
N SER A 54 -10.48 10.55 -6.09
CA SER A 54 -11.25 11.79 -5.94
C SER A 54 -12.70 11.59 -5.48
N ILE A 55 -13.23 10.37 -5.63
CA ILE A 55 -14.58 9.99 -5.21
C ILE A 55 -14.61 9.20 -3.89
N TRP A 56 -13.45 8.83 -3.34
CA TRP A 56 -13.38 8.11 -2.06
C TRP A 56 -13.83 9.04 -0.94
N LEU A 57 -14.65 8.50 -0.05
CA LEU A 57 -15.30 9.22 1.01
C LEU A 57 -14.60 8.98 2.34
N PRO A 58 -14.70 9.92 3.29
CA PRO A 58 -14.36 9.64 4.68
C PRO A 58 -15.06 8.35 5.13
N THR A 59 -14.37 7.54 5.93
CA THR A 59 -14.78 6.23 6.46
C THR A 59 -14.77 5.05 5.49
N ASP A 60 -14.39 5.25 4.22
CA ASP A 60 -14.12 4.11 3.33
C ASP A 60 -12.95 3.28 3.85
N GLU A 61 -13.12 1.96 3.93
CA GLU A 61 -12.09 1.04 4.39
C GLU A 61 -11.13 0.72 3.27
N LEU A 62 -9.83 0.85 3.55
CA LEU A 62 -8.78 0.61 2.59
C LEU A 62 -8.07 -0.70 2.86
N ILE A 63 -7.82 -1.45 1.80
CA ILE A 63 -6.88 -2.57 1.78
C ILE A 63 -5.57 -2.05 1.19
N ILE A 64 -4.51 -2.09 1.99
CA ILE A 64 -3.20 -1.52 1.65
C ILE A 64 -2.18 -2.64 1.43
N CYS A 65 -1.82 -2.89 0.17
CA CYS A 65 -0.91 -3.94 -0.22
C CYS A 65 0.49 -3.39 -0.55
N PRO A 66 1.55 -3.81 0.15
CA PRO A 66 2.91 -3.34 -0.12
C PRO A 66 3.40 -3.77 -1.51
N LYS A 67 4.04 -2.85 -2.22
CA LYS A 67 4.71 -3.09 -3.52
C LYS A 67 6.24 -2.99 -3.43
N GLY A 68 6.76 -2.51 -2.29
CA GLY A 68 8.18 -2.39 -1.99
C GLY A 68 8.54 -0.99 -1.50
N GLY A 69 9.44 -0.91 -0.51
CA GLY A 69 9.78 0.35 0.15
C GLY A 69 8.51 1.04 0.69
N SER A 70 8.36 2.33 0.37
CA SER A 70 7.20 3.14 0.77
C SER A 70 6.08 3.15 -0.28
N ILE A 71 6.05 2.20 -1.22
CA ILE A 71 5.06 2.13 -2.30
C ILE A 71 4.01 1.08 -1.99
N PHE A 72 2.75 1.44 -2.16
CA PHE A 72 1.60 0.59 -1.86
C PHE A 72 0.61 0.58 -3.02
N SER A 73 -0.12 -0.51 -3.15
CA SER A 73 -1.35 -0.61 -3.91
C SER A 73 -2.49 -0.51 -2.92
N VAL A 74 -3.38 0.45 -3.10
CA VAL A 74 -4.49 0.74 -2.19
C VAL A 74 -5.78 0.49 -2.92
N ILE A 75 -6.70 -0.21 -2.27
CA ILE A 75 -8.00 -0.59 -2.80
C ILE A 75 -9.04 -0.10 -1.80
N ASP A 76 -10.04 0.65 -2.26
CA ASP A 76 -11.24 0.86 -1.47
C ASP A 76 -12.02 -0.45 -1.41
N LYS A 77 -12.23 -0.96 -0.20
CA LYS A 77 -12.93 -2.23 0.06
C LYS A 77 -14.39 -2.20 -0.40
N ASN A 78 -15.00 -1.01 -0.40
CA ASN A 78 -16.37 -0.81 -0.82
C ASN A 78 -16.50 -0.75 -2.35
N ASP A 79 -15.40 -0.53 -3.06
CA ASP A 79 -15.41 -0.51 -4.52
C ASP A 79 -15.53 -1.93 -5.08
N THR A 80 -16.56 -2.13 -5.90
CA THR A 80 -16.79 -3.38 -6.64
C THR A 80 -15.98 -3.42 -7.94
N GLY A 81 -15.46 -2.27 -8.39
CA GLY A 81 -14.40 -2.17 -9.37
C GLY A 81 -13.08 -2.54 -8.70
N SER A 82 -12.31 -3.43 -9.32
CA SER A 82 -10.98 -3.83 -8.83
C SER A 82 -9.92 -2.72 -8.97
N ASP A 83 -10.33 -1.45 -8.91
CA ASP A 83 -9.50 -0.30 -9.21
C ASP A 83 -8.54 -0.02 -8.05
N GLN A 84 -7.36 -0.62 -8.17
CA GLN A 84 -6.24 -0.37 -7.29
C GLN A 84 -5.50 0.91 -7.70
N VAL A 85 -5.20 1.76 -6.72
CA VAL A 85 -4.34 2.93 -6.91
C VAL A 85 -2.97 2.72 -6.33
N ILE A 86 -1.94 3.18 -7.04
CA ILE A 86 -0.57 3.16 -6.55
C ILE A 86 -0.35 4.42 -5.72
N THR A 87 0.12 4.24 -4.49
CA THR A 87 0.43 5.33 -3.58
C THR A 87 1.85 5.23 -3.04
N LYS A 88 2.36 6.35 -2.54
CA LYS A 88 3.59 6.43 -1.76
C LYS A 88 3.28 6.97 -0.37
N LEU A 89 3.70 6.27 0.67
CA LEU A 89 3.65 6.78 2.05
C LEU A 89 4.61 7.96 2.18
N LEU A 90 4.07 9.11 2.58
CA LEU A 90 4.82 10.34 2.82
C LEU A 90 5.18 10.51 4.30
N ASP A 91 4.25 10.16 5.19
CA ASP A 91 4.37 10.33 6.64
C ASP A 91 3.47 9.33 7.39
N GLY A 92 3.78 9.10 8.66
CA GLY A 92 3.07 8.17 9.55
C GLY A 92 3.46 6.70 9.37
N GLY A 93 2.72 5.82 10.05
CA GLY A 93 2.89 4.36 10.00
C GLY A 93 1.62 3.69 9.50
N LEU A 94 1.77 2.52 8.87
CA LEU A 94 0.68 1.62 8.49
C LEU A 94 0.66 0.44 9.45
#